data_AF-X1DAR2-F1
#
_entry.id   AF-X1DAR2-F1
#
_cell.length_a   1.000
_cell.length_b   1.000
_cell.length_c   1.000
_cell.angle_alpha   90.00
_cell.angle_beta   90.00
_cell.angle_gamma   90.00
#
_symmetry.space_group_name_H-M   'P 1'
#
loop_
_entity.id
_entity.type
_entity.pdbx_description
1 polymer ?
#
loop_
_entity_poly.entity_id
_entity_poly.type
_entity_poly.pdbx_seq_one_letter_code
_entity_poly.pdbx_strand_id
1 'polypeptide(L)'
;KDKNTKQEFLLLRELLNESLLRDLIIFVIFYLFILAQSWKNIFLLLFPVITYAFSLFFRLINANKWRLSIYDNTITYNPLGLEKKHANRLIFTALLQLILLFWIGGESYYHPQLIQTYDFSINSEGFIFEIFL
;
A
#
# COMPACT_ATOMS: atom_id res chain seq x y z
N LYS A 1 45.77 6.25 3.37
CA LYS A 1 45.07 7.53 3.60
C LYS A 1 43.65 7.36 3.05
N ASP A 2 42.73 6.99 3.93
CA ASP A 2 41.35 6.57 3.65
C ASP A 2 40.56 7.56 2.80
N LYS A 3 40.10 7.12 1.63
CA LYS A 3 39.02 7.75 0.87
C LYS A 3 38.34 6.69 0.02
N ASN A 4 37.43 5.90 0.61
CA ASN A 4 36.36 5.23 -0.15
C ASN A 4 35.22 4.70 0.74
N THR A 5 35.00 5.32 1.90
CA THR A 5 33.83 5.06 2.75
C THR A 5 32.76 6.11 2.48
N LYS A 6 32.46 6.40 1.20
CA LYS A 6 31.17 7.04 0.87
C LYS A 6 30.14 5.94 0.95
N GLN A 7 29.68 5.69 2.17
CA GLN A 7 28.49 4.90 2.42
C GLN A 7 27.39 5.50 1.53
N GLU A 8 27.00 4.76 0.49
CA GLU A 8 25.86 5.03 -0.35
C GLU A 8 24.61 4.93 0.53
N PHE A 9 24.32 5.94 1.34
CA PHE A 9 23.01 6.04 1.96
C PHE A 9 22.00 6.36 0.86
N LEU A 10 20.83 5.71 0.89
CA LEU A 10 19.69 6.16 0.09
C LEU A 10 19.44 7.62 0.46
N LEU A 11 19.59 8.54 -0.49
CA LEU A 11 19.04 9.87 -0.29
C LEU A 11 17.53 9.66 -0.19
N LEU A 12 16.93 10.03 0.94
CA LEU A 12 15.47 10.01 1.15
C LEU A 12 14.70 10.60 -0.04
N ARG A 13 15.35 11.50 -0.78
CA ARG A 13 14.89 12.12 -2.03
C ARG A 13 14.73 11.16 -3.21
N GLU A 14 15.58 10.14 -3.36
CA GLU A 14 15.42 9.13 -4.42
C GLU A 14 14.28 8.16 -4.09
N LEU A 15 14.02 7.97 -2.80
CA LEU A 15 12.96 7.11 -2.28
C LEU A 15 11.59 7.81 -2.34
N LEU A 16 11.56 9.11 -2.00
CA LEU A 16 10.42 10.01 -2.17
C LEU A 16 10.37 10.57 -3.59
N ASN A 17 10.15 9.66 -4.55
CA ASN A 17 9.87 10.06 -5.93
C ASN A 17 8.55 10.85 -5.97
N GLU A 18 8.43 11.80 -6.89
CA GLU A 18 7.22 12.63 -7.11
C GLU A 18 5.96 11.76 -7.25
N SER A 19 6.09 10.62 -7.94
CA SER A 19 4.99 9.65 -8.06
C SER A 19 4.53 9.10 -6.72
N LEU A 20 5.46 8.71 -5.83
CA LEU A 20 5.13 8.20 -4.50
C LEU A 20 4.48 9.29 -3.64
N LEU A 21 5.03 10.50 -3.69
CA LEU A 21 4.51 11.63 -2.93
C LEU A 21 3.09 11.99 -3.38
N ARG A 22 2.82 12.00 -4.69
CA ARG A 22 1.48 12.15 -5.24
C ARG A 22 0.53 11.03 -4.77
N ASP A 23 0.95 9.77 -4.89
CA ASP A 23 0.13 8.62 -4.48
C ASP A 23 -0.18 8.68 -2.97
N LEU A 24 0.78 9.14 -2.15
CA LEU A 24 0.63 9.35 -0.70
C LEU A 24 -0.35 10.48 -0.38
N ILE A 25 -0.25 11.62 -1.07
CA ILE A 25 -1.20 12.73 -0.90
C ILE A 25 -2.62 12.25 -1.21
N ILE A 26 -2.81 11.56 -2.33
CA ILE A 26 -4.12 11.02 -2.73
C ILE A 26 -4.65 10.05 -1.67
N PHE A 27 -3.81 9.12 -1.21
CA PHE A 27 -4.17 8.17 -0.17
C PHE A 27 -4.62 8.87 1.11
N VAL A 28 -3.85 9.85 1.59
CA VAL A 28 -4.17 10.62 2.81
C VAL A 28 -5.47 11.41 2.66
N ILE A 29 -5.70 12.05 1.51
CA ILE A 29 -6.94 12.80 1.27
C ILE A 29 -8.15 11.87 1.33
N PHE A 30 -8.12 10.74 0.64
CA PHE A 30 -9.21 9.76 0.69
C PHE A 30 -9.41 9.19 2.09
N TYR A 31 -8.31 8.90 2.80
CA TYR A 31 -8.36 8.42 4.17
C TYR A 31 -9.07 9.42 5.09
N LEU A 32 -8.74 10.71 4.99
CA LEU A 32 -9.39 11.77 5.76
C LEU A 32 -10.89 11.91 5.43
N PHE A 33 -11.29 11.71 4.16
CA PHE A 33 -12.71 11.73 3.80
C PHE A 33 -13.51 10.61 4.47
N ILE A 34 -12.94 9.42 4.60
CA ILE A 34 -13.62 8.32 5.30
C ILE A 34 -13.67 8.59 6.81
N LEU A 35 -12.61 9.15 7.40
CA LEU A 35 -12.63 9.56 8.80
C LEU A 35 -13.70 10.61 9.08
N ALA A 36 -13.89 11.56 8.16
CA ALA A 36 -14.93 12.59 8.28
C ALA A 36 -16.36 12.01 8.26
N GLN A 37 -16.56 10.84 7.66
CA GLN A 37 -17.83 10.10 7.69
C GLN A 37 -18.10 9.42 9.05
N SER A 38 -17.25 9.58 10.07
CA SER A 38 -17.52 9.17 11.46
C SER A 38 -18.10 7.75 11.63
N TRP A 39 -17.50 6.76 10.95
CA TRP A 39 -18.01 5.39 10.99
C TRP A 39 -17.88 4.77 12.37
N LYS A 40 -18.84 3.90 12.70
CA LYS A 40 -18.77 3.08 13.91
C LYS A 40 -17.65 2.04 13.86
N ASN A 41 -17.41 1.46 12.68
CA ASN A 41 -16.40 0.42 12.51
C ASN A 41 -15.14 0.96 11.82
N ILE A 42 -14.24 1.52 12.63
CA ILE A 42 -12.97 2.08 12.18
C ILE A 42 -11.97 0.99 11.73
N PHE A 43 -12.20 -0.27 12.13
CA PHE A 43 -11.23 -1.36 11.88
C PHE A 43 -11.10 -1.67 10.39
N LEU A 44 -12.13 -1.42 9.57
CA LEU A 44 -12.04 -1.64 8.13
C LEU A 44 -11.01 -0.74 7.44
N LEU A 45 -10.62 0.37 8.06
CA LEU A 45 -9.55 1.24 7.56
C LEU A 45 -8.15 0.63 7.71
N LEU A 46 -7.98 -0.45 8.48
CA LEU A 46 -6.70 -1.15 8.59
C LEU A 46 -6.31 -1.80 7.26
N PHE A 47 -7.25 -2.36 6.51
CA PHE A 47 -6.99 -3.04 5.24
C PHE A 47 -6.29 -2.15 4.20
N PRO A 48 -6.79 -0.96 3.85
CA PRO A 48 -6.11 -0.07 2.91
C PRO A 48 -4.76 0.43 3.45
N VAL A 49 -4.62 0.60 4.77
CA VAL A 49 -3.33 1.00 5.39
C VAL A 49 -2.29 -0.10 5.28
N ILE A 50 -2.65 -1.35 5.59
CA ILE A 50 -1.77 -2.51 5.50
C ILE A 50 -1.36 -2.75 4.04
N THR A 51 -2.33 -2.70 3.11
CA THR A 51 -2.09 -2.87 1.66
C THR A 51 -1.13 -1.79 1.13
N TYR A 52 -1.31 -0.53 1.56
CA TYR A 52 -0.40 0.56 1.20
C TYR A 52 0.99 0.38 1.80
N ALA A 53 1.11 -0.11 3.04
CA ALA A 53 2.38 -0.42 3.68
C ALA A 53 3.15 -1.52 2.92
N PHE A 54 2.46 -2.59 2.50
CA PHE A 54 3.05 -3.63 1.65
C PHE A 54 3.52 -3.07 0.30
N SER A 55 2.79 -2.12 -0.30
CA SER A 55 3.27 -1.45 -1.51
C SER A 55 4.59 -0.72 -1.27
N LEU A 56 4.69 0.07 -0.19
CA LEU A 56 5.92 0.78 0.17
C LEU A 56 7.08 -0.19 0.38
N PHE A 57 6.83 -1.33 1.03
CA PHE A 57 7.82 -2.39 1.19
C PHE A 57 8.35 -2.92 -0.14
N PHE A 58 7.48 -3.27 -1.10
CA PHE A 58 7.92 -3.70 -2.43
C PHE A 58 8.64 -2.59 -3.20
N ARG A 59 8.23 -1.33 -3.03
CA ARG A 59 8.89 -0.17 -3.65
C ARG A 59 10.30 0.05 -3.09
N LEU A 60 10.47 -0.14 -1.79
CA LEU A 60 11.77 -0.10 -1.10
C LEU A 60 12.72 -1.19 -1.59
N ILE A 61 12.23 -2.42 -1.71
CA ILE A 61 13.01 -3.53 -2.26
C ILE A 61 13.43 -3.20 -3.70
N ASN A 62 12.49 -2.74 -4.53
CA ASN A 62 12.77 -2.36 -5.91
C ASN A 62 13.82 -1.25 -6.02
N ALA A 63 13.77 -0.23 -5.15
CA ALA A 63 14.73 0.87 -5.14
C ALA A 63 16.16 0.40 -4.76
N ASN A 64 16.26 -0.59 -3.87
CA ASN A 64 17.54 -1.14 -3.42
C ASN A 64 18.09 -2.28 -4.29
N LYS A 65 17.29 -2.78 -5.25
CA LYS A 65 17.63 -3.91 -6.13
C LYS A 65 18.95 -3.74 -6.88
N TRP A 66 19.24 -2.53 -7.38
CA TRP A 66 20.51 -2.19 -8.05
C TRP A 66 21.73 -2.41 -7.14
N ARG A 67 21.59 -2.13 -5.84
CA ARG A 67 22.69 -2.25 -4.88
C ARG A 67 22.98 -3.71 -4.55
N LEU A 68 21.94 -4.55 -4.55
CA LEU A 68 22.06 -5.99 -4.36
C LEU A 68 22.66 -6.69 -5.60
N SER A 69 22.37 -6.22 -6.82
CA SER A 69 22.92 -6.85 -8.03
C SER A 69 24.40 -6.56 -8.29
N ILE A 70 24.97 -5.52 -7.67
CA ILE A 70 26.40 -5.17 -7.85
C ILE A 70 27.32 -6.11 -7.06
N TYR A 71 26.81 -6.77 -6.01
CA TYR A 71 27.63 -7.62 -5.14
C TYR A 71 27.74 -9.09 -5.60
N ASP A 72 26.79 -9.62 -6.39
CA ASP A 72 26.78 -11.04 -6.81
C ASP A 72 26.70 -11.19 -8.34
N ASN A 73 27.85 -11.37 -8.98
CA ASN A 73 28.00 -11.57 -10.44
C ASN A 73 27.75 -13.02 -10.90
N THR A 74 26.98 -13.79 -10.14
CA THR A 74 26.54 -15.15 -10.50
C THR A 74 25.04 -15.10 -10.72
N ILE A 75 24.62 -15.31 -11.97
CA ILE A 75 23.25 -15.38 -12.51
C ILE A 75 22.25 -15.72 -11.39
N THR A 76 21.72 -14.68 -10.74
CA THR A 76 20.79 -14.82 -9.64
C THR A 76 19.40 -14.85 -10.25
N TYR A 77 18.74 -16.02 -10.17
CA TYR A 77 17.30 -16.08 -10.38
C TYR A 77 16.66 -15.06 -9.43
N ASN A 78 15.90 -14.10 -9.98
CA ASN A 78 15.18 -13.15 -9.15
C ASN A 78 13.78 -13.69 -8.86
N PRO A 79 13.55 -14.35 -7.71
CA PRO A 79 12.23 -14.87 -7.37
C PRO A 79 11.18 -13.77 -7.23
N LEU A 80 11.58 -12.50 -7.10
CA LEU A 80 10.71 -11.36 -6.84
C LEU A 80 10.64 -10.37 -8.01
N GLY A 81 11.16 -10.68 -9.21
CA GLY A 81 11.49 -9.71 -10.28
C GLY A 81 10.42 -8.76 -10.83
N LEU A 82 9.21 -8.80 -10.30
CA LEU A 82 8.09 -7.92 -10.58
C LEU A 82 7.76 -6.98 -9.41
N GLU A 83 8.72 -6.68 -8.51
CA GLU A 83 8.50 -5.89 -7.29
C GLU A 83 7.81 -4.54 -7.60
N LYS A 84 8.27 -3.85 -8.65
CA LYS A 84 7.65 -2.60 -9.14
C LYS A 84 6.18 -2.80 -9.57
N LYS A 85 5.87 -3.92 -10.22
CA LYS A 85 4.52 -4.25 -10.68
C LYS A 85 3.61 -4.62 -9.51
N HIS A 86 4.11 -5.38 -8.54
CA HIS A 86 3.39 -5.69 -7.30
C HIS A 86 3.12 -4.42 -6.48
N ALA A 87 4.12 -3.55 -6.30
CA ALA A 87 3.94 -2.27 -5.61
C ALA A 87 2.84 -1.41 -6.27
N ASN A 88 2.86 -1.27 -7.60
CA ASN A 88 1.84 -0.49 -8.31
C ASN A 88 0.44 -1.12 -8.22
N ARG A 89 0.35 -2.46 -8.30
CA ARG A 89 -0.92 -3.18 -8.11
C ARG A 89 -1.49 -2.94 -6.71
N LEU A 90 -0.64 -3.02 -5.68
CA LEU A 90 -1.03 -2.80 -4.30
C LEU A 90 -1.48 -1.35 -4.02
N ILE A 91 -0.85 -0.35 -4.66
CA ILE A 91 -1.35 1.05 -4.57
C ILE A 91 -2.73 1.16 -5.18
N PHE A 92 -2.91 0.56 -6.36
CA PHE A 92 -4.20 0.57 -7.03
C PHE A 92 -5.28 -0.12 -6.19
N THR A 93 -4.99 -1.28 -5.60
CA THR A 93 -5.95 -1.99 -4.73
C THR A 93 -6.22 -1.21 -3.45
N ALA A 94 -5.22 -0.59 -2.82
CA ALA A 94 -5.41 0.24 -1.63
C ALA A 94 -6.33 1.45 -1.91
N LEU A 95 -6.14 2.11 -3.06
CA LEU A 95 -7.01 3.22 -3.49
C LEU A 95 -8.43 2.72 -3.80
N LEU A 96 -8.57 1.57 -4.46
CA LEU A 96 -9.87 0.97 -4.74
C LEU A 96 -10.61 0.61 -3.44
N GLN A 97 -9.90 0.03 -2.45
CA GLN A 97 -10.43 -0.26 -1.13
C GLN A 97 -10.93 1.01 -0.43
N LEU A 98 -10.19 2.12 -0.49
CA LEU A 98 -10.64 3.40 0.07
C LEU A 98 -11.90 3.93 -0.62
N ILE A 99 -12.00 3.82 -1.94
CA ILE A 99 -13.19 4.24 -2.69
C ILE A 99 -14.41 3.40 -2.30
N LEU A 100 -14.24 2.07 -2.23
CA LEU A 100 -15.31 1.15 -1.84
C LEU A 100 -15.76 1.40 -0.40
N LEU A 101 -14.81 1.61 0.51
CA LEU A 101 -15.12 1.99 1.88
C LEU A 101 -15.92 3.29 1.88
N PHE A 102 -15.40 4.37 1.30
CA PHE A 102 -16.11 5.65 1.23
C PHE A 102 -17.56 5.53 0.74
N TRP A 103 -17.80 4.69 -0.28
CA TRP A 103 -19.15 4.44 -0.80
C TRP A 103 -20.05 3.73 0.21
N ILE A 104 -19.58 2.62 0.78
CA ILE A 104 -20.31 1.85 1.80
C ILE A 104 -20.64 2.75 3.00
N GLY A 105 -19.77 3.70 3.31
CA GLY A 105 -19.99 4.69 4.37
C GLY A 105 -21.08 5.66 4.10
N GLY A 106 -21.10 6.22 2.89
CA GLY A 106 -22.20 7.05 2.44
C GLY A 106 -23.53 6.31 2.53
N GLU A 107 -23.58 5.08 2.00
CA GLU A 107 -24.78 4.24 2.03
C GLU A 107 -25.23 3.90 3.47
N SER A 108 -24.27 3.69 4.37
CA SER A 108 -24.51 3.36 5.77
C SER A 108 -25.37 4.40 6.51
N TYR A 109 -25.29 5.67 6.10
CA TYR A 109 -26.10 6.75 6.66
C TYR A 109 -27.57 6.66 6.26
N TYR A 110 -27.86 6.21 5.03
CA TYR A 110 -29.22 6.11 4.50
C TYR A 110 -29.88 4.77 4.85
N HIS A 111 -29.07 3.70 4.96
CA HIS A 111 -29.53 2.34 5.17
C HIS A 111 -28.73 1.64 6.29
N PRO A 112 -28.99 1.95 7.57
CA PRO A 112 -28.20 1.44 8.70
C PRO A 112 -28.26 -0.09 8.88
N GLN A 113 -29.25 -0.76 8.28
CA GLN A 113 -29.39 -2.23 8.33
C GLN A 113 -28.33 -2.95 7.50
N LEU A 114 -27.79 -2.32 6.46
CA LEU A 114 -26.81 -2.94 5.56
C LEU A 114 -25.46 -3.14 6.24
N ILE A 115 -25.09 -2.25 7.18
CA ILE A 115 -23.82 -2.30 7.92
C ILE A 115 -23.67 -3.63 8.68
N GLN A 116 -24.74 -4.09 9.32
CA GLN A 116 -24.71 -5.34 10.11
C GLN A 116 -24.42 -6.56 9.23
N THR A 117 -24.86 -6.54 7.97
CA THR A 117 -24.61 -7.62 7.01
C THR A 117 -23.20 -7.50 6.40
N TYR A 118 -22.75 -6.27 6.12
CA TYR A 118 -21.42 -6.01 5.54
C TYR A 118 -20.25 -6.28 6.49
N ASP A 119 -20.42 -6.07 7.80
CA ASP A 119 -19.40 -6.42 8.80
C ASP A 119 -18.98 -7.90 8.73
N PHE A 120 -19.89 -8.80 8.35
CA PHE A 120 -19.58 -10.23 8.20
C PHE A 120 -18.97 -10.55 6.82
N SER A 121 -19.52 -10.01 5.73
CA SER A 121 -19.03 -10.28 4.36
C SER A 121 -17.68 -9.63 4.03
N ILE A 122 -17.39 -8.44 4.55
CA ILE A 122 -16.13 -7.74 4.25
C ILE A 122 -14.95 -8.37 5.01
N ASN A 123 -15.19 -8.86 6.24
CA ASN A 123 -14.15 -9.57 6.99
C ASN A 123 -13.77 -10.92 6.33
N SER A 124 -14.72 -11.62 5.72
CA SER A 124 -14.43 -12.89 5.04
C SER A 124 -13.82 -12.68 3.65
N GLU A 125 -14.31 -11.72 2.86
CA GLU A 125 -13.79 -11.46 1.50
C GLU A 125 -12.46 -10.69 1.52
N GLY A 126 -12.28 -9.76 2.47
CA GLY A 126 -11.01 -9.04 2.66
C GLY A 126 -9.86 -9.99 3.02
N PHE A 127 -10.12 -10.99 3.87
CA PHE A 127 -9.15 -12.03 4.22
C PHE A 127 -8.80 -12.94 3.03
N ILE A 128 -9.77 -13.26 2.18
CA ILE A 128 -9.53 -14.05 0.96
C ILE A 128 -8.71 -13.24 -0.05
N PHE A 129 -8.99 -11.94 -0.22
CA PHE A 129 -8.24 -11.10 -1.15
C PHE A 129 -6.78 -10.86 -0.71
N GLU A 130 -6.50 -10.89 0.60
CA GLU A 130 -5.15 -10.77 1.16
C GLU A 130 -4.33 -12.07 1.07
N ILE A 131 -5.00 -13.24 1.05
CA ILE A 131 -4.35 -14.55 0.90
C ILE A 131 -4.00 -14.86 -0.57
N PHE A 132 -4.76 -14.33 -1.53
CA PHE A 132 -4.58 -14.61 -2.96
C PHE A 132 -3.67 -13.62 -3.71
N LEU A 133 -3.05 -12.66 -3.01
CA LEU A 133 -2.16 -11.63 -3.58
C LEU A 133 -0.70 -11.84 -3.15
#